data_AF-A0A660RCR6-F1
#
_entry.id   AF-A0A660RCR6-F1
#
_cell.length_a   1.000
_cell.length_b   1.000
_cell.length_c   1.000
_cell.angle_alpha   90.00
_cell.angle_beta   90.00
_cell.angle_gamma   90.00
#
_symmetry.space_group_name_H-M   'P 1'
#
loop_
_entity.id
_entity.type
_entity.pdbx_description
1 polymer ?
#
loop_
_entity_poly.entity_id
_entity_poly.type
_entity_poly.pdbx_seq_one_letter_code
_entity_poly.pdbx_strand_id
1 'polypeptide(L)'
;MSQGWTYVFPRMGNSYIGFKAFFDVVGKEVILPKPMNKRILELGVKYAPEGMCFPFKVLLGQFIDILESYKDRKFKLVSLGQYGPCRFGYYTILHEKILKELGYKNFEMLTLDGSLAHPLPLGIWRELKAIAQLLGFNPPWKLMQGFVNAGYKIYFTELIEKKAYYIMARELTEGEGE
;
A
#
# COMPACT_ATOMS: atom_id res chain seq x y z
N MET A 1 -19.12 -11.22 13.03
CA MET A 1 -19.57 -11.34 11.62
C MET A 1 -18.63 -10.57 10.71
N SER A 2 -17.65 -11.24 10.09
CA SER A 2 -17.18 -11.00 8.71
C SER A 2 -16.29 -12.18 8.30
N GLN A 3 -16.86 -13.20 7.65
CA GLN A 3 -16.10 -14.31 7.05
C GLN A 3 -15.43 -13.90 5.72
N GLY A 4 -15.00 -12.64 5.62
CA GLY A 4 -14.51 -12.01 4.40
C GLY A 4 -13.04 -11.59 4.51
N TRP A 5 -12.38 -11.48 3.37
CA TRP A 5 -11.02 -10.93 3.29
C TRP A 5 -11.04 -9.43 3.56
N THR A 6 -10.11 -8.98 4.40
CA THR A 6 -9.89 -7.55 4.69
C THR A 6 -8.68 -7.05 3.91
N TYR A 7 -8.81 -5.91 3.24
CA TYR A 7 -7.75 -5.38 2.40
C TYR A 7 -6.90 -4.39 3.20
N VAL A 8 -5.60 -4.45 2.98
CA VAL A 8 -4.65 -3.56 3.63
C VAL A 8 -3.80 -2.92 2.55
N PHE A 9 -3.82 -1.59 2.54
CA PHE A 9 -2.95 -0.79 1.69
C PHE A 9 -1.88 -0.14 2.57
N PRO A 10 -0.58 -0.36 2.27
CA PRO A 10 0.50 0.30 2.99
C PRO A 10 0.37 1.82 2.88
N ARG A 11 0.76 2.54 3.94
CA ARG A 11 0.83 4.01 3.88
C ARG A 11 2.10 4.43 3.16
N MET A 12 1.98 4.69 1.86
CA MET A 12 3.00 5.34 1.05
C MET A 12 2.63 6.82 0.86
N GLY A 13 3.02 7.69 1.79
CA GLY A 13 2.56 9.09 1.81
C GLY A 13 1.05 9.19 2.02
N ASN A 14 0.38 10.07 1.27
CA ASN A 14 -1.07 10.27 1.34
C ASN A 14 -1.90 9.44 0.34
N SER A 15 -1.26 8.52 -0.39
CA SER A 15 -1.94 7.60 -1.32
C SER A 15 -3.05 6.76 -0.66
N TYR A 16 -2.91 6.45 0.63
CA TYR A 16 -3.91 5.68 1.39
C TYR A 16 -5.30 6.36 1.41
N ILE A 17 -5.37 7.69 1.25
CA ILE A 17 -6.63 8.45 1.20
C ILE A 17 -7.40 8.09 -0.07
N GLY A 18 -6.72 8.07 -1.22
CA GLY A 18 -7.29 7.69 -2.50
C GLY A 18 -7.73 6.23 -2.51
N PHE A 19 -6.86 5.31 -2.05
CA PHE A 19 -7.21 3.90 -1.96
C PHE A 19 -8.40 3.66 -1.04
N LYS A 20 -8.42 4.23 0.17
CA LYS A 20 -9.56 4.09 1.08
C LYS A 20 -10.86 4.55 0.40
N ALA A 21 -10.83 5.73 -0.22
CA ALA A 21 -12.00 6.26 -0.91
C ALA A 21 -12.50 5.37 -2.06
N PHE A 22 -11.58 4.77 -2.81
CA PHE A 22 -11.92 3.81 -3.85
C PHE A 22 -12.61 2.57 -3.26
N PHE A 23 -12.00 1.93 -2.27
CA PHE A 23 -12.53 0.70 -1.69
C PHE A 23 -13.81 0.89 -0.88
N ASP A 24 -13.97 2.04 -0.23
CA ASP A 24 -15.22 2.44 0.43
C ASP A 24 -16.38 2.43 -0.57
N VAL A 25 -16.15 2.94 -1.79
CA VAL A 25 -17.15 2.91 -2.87
C VAL A 25 -17.36 1.49 -3.38
N VAL A 26 -16.28 0.72 -3.60
CA VAL A 26 -16.35 -0.68 -4.09
C VAL A 26 -17.02 -1.63 -3.07
N GLY A 27 -17.10 -1.23 -1.80
CA GLY A 27 -17.73 -2.00 -0.72
C GLY A 27 -16.82 -3.08 -0.14
N LYS A 28 -15.50 -2.88 -0.18
CA LYS A 28 -14.53 -3.78 0.45
C LYS A 28 -14.13 -3.23 1.81
N GLU A 29 -13.96 -4.12 2.78
CA GLU A 29 -13.45 -3.71 4.09
C GLU A 29 -11.96 -3.44 4.01
N VAL A 30 -11.55 -2.23 4.37
CA VAL A 30 -10.15 -1.80 4.38
C VAL A 30 -9.71 -1.44 5.79
N ILE A 31 -8.61 -2.03 6.23
CA ILE A 31 -7.89 -1.57 7.43
C ILE A 31 -6.69 -0.76 6.97
N LEU A 32 -6.67 0.50 7.38
CA LEU A 32 -5.51 1.36 7.18
C LEU A 32 -4.45 1.06 8.26
N PRO A 33 -3.18 0.91 7.87
CA PRO A 33 -2.09 0.89 8.84
C PRO A 33 -2.10 2.14 9.72
N LYS A 34 -1.54 2.04 10.92
CA LYS A 34 -1.30 3.21 11.77
C LYS A 34 -0.27 4.14 11.09
N PRO A 35 -0.28 5.46 11.39
CA PRO A 35 0.83 6.34 11.03
C PRO A 35 2.16 5.76 11.51
N MET A 36 3.26 6.15 10.85
CA MET A 36 4.60 5.73 11.24
C MET A 36 4.82 6.05 12.73
N ASN A 37 5.22 5.03 13.48
CA ASN A 37 5.57 5.15 14.90
C ASN A 37 6.84 4.34 15.16
N LYS A 38 7.45 4.54 16.34
CA LYS A 38 8.70 3.87 16.71
C LYS A 38 8.59 2.34 16.64
N ARG A 39 7.49 1.76 17.14
CA ARG A 39 7.22 0.32 17.08
C ARG A 39 7.22 -0.22 15.64
N ILE A 40 6.50 0.41 14.72
CA ILE A 40 6.46 0.02 13.30
C ILE A 40 7.86 0.05 12.70
N LEU A 41 8.63 1.08 13.00
CA LEU A 41 9.99 1.20 12.51
C LEU A 41 10.90 0.10 13.06
N GLU A 42 10.83 -0.17 14.37
CA GLU A 42 11.58 -1.24 15.03
C GLU A 42 11.26 -2.61 14.46
N LEU A 43 9.97 -2.94 14.27
CA LEU A 43 9.53 -4.17 13.62
C LEU A 43 10.10 -4.28 12.20
N GLY A 44 10.01 -3.19 11.44
CA GLY A 44 10.53 -3.11 10.08
C GLY A 44 12.04 -3.34 10.00
N VAL A 45 12.81 -2.68 10.85
CA VAL A 45 14.27 -2.77 10.88
C VAL A 45 14.75 -4.14 11.37
N LYS A 46 14.06 -4.73 12.36
CA LYS A 46 14.44 -6.01 12.96
C LYS A 46 14.37 -7.18 11.98
N TYR A 47 13.36 -7.18 11.09
CA TYR A 47 13.09 -8.31 10.20
C TYR A 47 13.45 -8.05 8.74
N ALA A 48 13.66 -6.80 8.34
CA ALA A 48 14.09 -6.49 6.99
C ALA A 48 15.59 -6.77 6.76
N PRO A 49 15.98 -7.24 5.56
CA PRO A 49 17.39 -7.30 5.19
C PRO A 49 18.04 -5.91 5.23
N GLU A 50 19.30 -5.84 5.66
CA GLU A 50 20.02 -4.58 5.89
C GLU A 50 20.03 -3.69 4.65
N GLY A 51 20.30 -4.28 3.48
CA GLY A 51 20.41 -3.56 2.20
C GLY A 51 19.09 -3.07 1.61
N MET A 52 17.94 -3.37 2.21
CA MET A 52 16.66 -2.86 1.71
C MET A 52 16.47 -1.39 2.10
N CYS A 53 15.92 -0.60 1.18
CA CYS A 53 15.70 0.82 1.40
C CYS A 53 14.67 1.08 2.51
N PHE A 54 14.74 2.26 3.12
CA PHE A 54 13.88 2.63 4.24
C PHE A 54 12.37 2.42 4.02
N PRO A 55 11.79 2.73 2.85
CA PRO A 55 10.36 2.48 2.62
C PRO A 55 9.99 1.00 2.80
N PHE A 56 10.82 0.07 2.31
CA PHE A 56 10.61 -1.37 2.50
C PHE A 56 10.43 -1.74 3.98
N LYS A 57 11.30 -1.20 4.83
CA LYS A 57 11.31 -1.47 6.28
C LYS A 57 10.03 -0.94 6.92
N VAL A 58 9.64 0.30 6.59
CA VAL A 58 8.39 0.90 7.10
C VAL A 58 7.16 0.06 6.72
N LEU A 59 7.08 -0.38 5.46
CA LEU A 59 5.94 -1.17 4.99
C LEU A 59 5.88 -2.56 5.62
N LEU A 60 7.03 -3.22 5.76
CA LEU A 60 7.12 -4.50 6.46
C LEU A 60 6.62 -4.36 7.91
N GLY A 61 7.07 -3.32 8.61
CA GLY A 61 6.62 -3.03 9.97
C GLY A 61 5.12 -2.77 10.08
N GLN A 62 4.53 -2.08 9.10
CA GLN A 62 3.08 -1.86 9.03
C GLN A 62 2.30 -3.16 8.86
N PHE A 63 2.78 -4.05 7.97
CA PHE A 63 2.16 -5.37 7.78
C PHE A 63 2.26 -6.23 9.03
N ILE A 64 3.42 -6.27 9.68
CA ILE A 64 3.60 -7.01 10.93
C ILE A 64 2.68 -6.47 12.03
N ASP A 65 2.61 -5.15 12.23
CA ASP A 65 1.74 -4.54 13.26
C ASP A 65 0.26 -4.89 13.06
N ILE A 66 -0.21 -4.93 11.81
CA ILE A 66 -1.59 -5.34 11.49
C ILE A 66 -1.80 -6.83 11.76
N LEU A 67 -0.90 -7.68 11.28
CA LEU A 67 -1.04 -9.14 11.45
C LEU A 67 -0.96 -9.54 12.93
N GLU A 68 -0.17 -8.84 13.73
CA GLU A 68 -0.12 -9.02 15.18
C GLU A 68 -1.38 -8.52 15.90
N SER A 69 -1.90 -7.36 15.49
CA SER A 69 -3.07 -6.73 16.13
C SER A 69 -4.38 -7.47 15.84
N TYR A 70 -4.45 -8.23 14.74
CA TYR A 70 -5.69 -8.83 14.25
C TYR A 70 -5.53 -10.31 13.85
N LYS A 71 -5.09 -11.15 14.78
CA LYS A 71 -4.77 -12.56 14.52
C LYS A 71 -5.95 -13.39 13.99
N ASP A 72 -7.17 -13.05 14.38
CA ASP A 72 -8.39 -13.79 14.00
C ASP A 72 -8.94 -13.43 12.62
N ARG A 73 -8.32 -12.45 11.94
CA ARG A 73 -8.78 -11.91 10.65
C ARG A 73 -7.88 -12.36 9.50
N LYS A 74 -8.47 -12.54 8.32
CA LYS A 74 -7.74 -12.82 7.07
C LYS A 74 -7.50 -11.55 6.27
N PHE A 75 -6.24 -11.32 5.89
CA PHE A 75 -5.82 -10.11 5.21
C PHE A 75 -5.38 -10.35 3.78
N LYS A 76 -5.78 -9.45 2.88
CA LYS A 76 -5.13 -9.27 1.58
C LYS A 76 -4.24 -8.05 1.67
N LEU A 77 -2.94 -8.30 1.77
CA LEU A 77 -1.93 -7.25 1.81
C LEU A 77 -1.65 -6.83 0.37
N VAL A 78 -2.00 -5.60 0.01
CA VAL A 78 -1.82 -5.11 -1.35
C VAL A 78 -0.49 -4.40 -1.44
N SER A 79 0.39 -4.92 -2.28
CA SER A 79 1.68 -4.34 -2.58
C SER A 79 1.73 -4.04 -4.08
N LEU A 80 2.25 -2.86 -4.40
CA LEU A 80 2.55 -2.49 -5.78
C LEU A 80 3.92 -3.09 -6.10
N GLY A 81 3.99 -3.87 -7.17
CA GLY A 81 5.25 -4.20 -7.81
C GLY A 81 5.41 -3.35 -9.06
N GLN A 82 6.63 -3.22 -9.54
CA GLN A 82 6.90 -2.52 -10.79
C GLN A 82 8.08 -3.21 -11.47
N TYR A 83 8.00 -3.30 -12.80
CA TYR A 83 9.16 -3.64 -13.62
C TYR A 83 10.04 -2.40 -13.80
N GLY A 84 11.11 -2.30 -13.01
CA GLY A 84 12.04 -1.18 -13.06
C GLY A 84 13.35 -1.50 -12.35
N PRO A 85 14.39 -0.65 -12.47
CA PRO A 85 15.71 -0.91 -11.88
C PRO A 85 15.72 -0.81 -10.34
N CYS A 86 14.59 -0.46 -9.73
CA CYS A 86 14.47 -0.23 -8.30
C CYS A 86 14.22 -1.54 -7.53
N ARG A 87 14.67 -1.61 -6.27
CA ARG A 87 14.35 -2.69 -5.32
C ARG A 87 12.84 -2.87 -5.07
N PHE A 88 12.03 -1.90 -5.49
CA PHE A 88 10.57 -1.92 -5.39
C PHE A 88 9.91 -3.15 -6.01
N GLY A 89 10.43 -3.63 -7.16
CA GLY A 89 9.91 -4.85 -7.79
C GLY A 89 10.03 -6.11 -6.91
N TYR A 90 10.95 -6.11 -5.95
CA TYR A 90 11.15 -7.23 -5.02
C TYR A 90 10.36 -7.10 -3.72
N TYR A 91 9.67 -5.98 -3.48
CA TYR A 91 9.01 -5.72 -2.19
C TYR A 91 8.03 -6.82 -1.84
N THR A 92 7.11 -7.11 -2.77
CA THR A 92 6.05 -8.08 -2.58
C THR A 92 6.59 -9.47 -2.25
N ILE A 93 7.57 -9.96 -3.03
CA ILE A 93 8.14 -11.30 -2.87
C ILE A 93 8.88 -11.40 -1.53
N LEU A 94 9.68 -10.39 -1.19
CA LEU A 94 10.45 -10.38 0.05
C LEU A 94 9.56 -10.22 1.28
N HIS A 95 8.58 -9.32 1.24
CA HIS A 95 7.58 -9.18 2.31
C HIS A 95 6.83 -10.48 2.53
N GLU A 96 6.34 -11.13 1.46
CA GLU A 96 5.65 -12.42 1.57
C GLU A 96 6.54 -13.50 2.17
N LYS A 97 7.79 -13.60 1.73
CA LYS A 97 8.75 -14.57 2.26
C LYS A 97 9.01 -14.35 3.75
N ILE A 98 9.34 -13.12 4.15
CA ILE A 98 9.63 -12.76 5.54
C ILE A 98 8.42 -13.04 6.44
N LEU A 99 7.22 -12.63 6.02
CA LEU A 99 6.01 -12.85 6.81
C LEU A 99 5.68 -14.35 6.97
N LYS A 100 5.94 -15.18 5.95
CA LYS A 100 5.81 -16.65 6.07
C LYS A 100 6.85 -17.25 7.00
N GLU A 101 8.10 -16.79 6.93
CA GLU A 101 9.19 -17.24 7.83
C GLU A 101 8.91 -16.88 9.29
N LEU A 102 8.24 -15.75 9.54
CA LEU A 102 7.74 -15.36 10.87
C LEU A 102 6.53 -16.18 11.35
N GLY A 103 5.99 -17.06 10.51
CA GLY A 103 4.90 -17.97 10.86
C GLY A 103 3.49 -17.40 10.68
N TYR A 104 3.33 -16.24 10.06
CA TYR A 104 1.99 -15.69 9.77
C TYR A 104 1.31 -16.51 8.67
N LYS A 105 0.06 -16.92 8.91
CA LYS A 105 -0.74 -17.74 7.97
C LYS A 105 -2.03 -17.06 7.53
N ASN A 106 -2.39 -15.95 8.17
CA ASN A 106 -3.66 -15.25 7.99
C ASN A 106 -3.57 -14.14 6.93
N PHE A 107 -2.66 -14.25 5.98
CA PHE A 107 -2.49 -13.24 4.93
C PHE A 107 -2.30 -13.86 3.54
N GLU A 108 -2.73 -13.13 2.52
CA GLU A 108 -2.45 -13.35 1.11
C GLU A 108 -1.84 -12.06 0.55
N MET A 109 -0.68 -12.14 -0.09
CA MET A 109 -0.05 -10.98 -0.71
C MET A 109 -0.62 -10.80 -2.12
N LEU A 110 -1.23 -9.65 -2.39
CA LEU A 110 -1.71 -9.26 -3.71
C LEU A 110 -0.70 -8.31 -4.36
N THR A 111 -0.19 -8.74 -5.51
CA THR A 111 0.71 -7.91 -6.31
C THR A 111 -0.04 -7.21 -7.43
N LEU A 112 0.19 -5.91 -7.57
CA LEU A 112 -0.17 -5.12 -8.73
C LEU A 112 1.14 -4.69 -9.40
N ASP A 113 1.59 -5.43 -10.42
CA ASP A 113 2.92 -5.29 -11.03
C ASP A 113 2.94 -4.31 -12.24
N GLY A 114 1.78 -3.81 -12.68
CA GLY A 114 1.66 -2.99 -13.89
C GLY A 114 2.09 -3.75 -15.16
N SER A 115 1.98 -5.08 -15.14
CA SER A 115 2.49 -6.01 -16.15
C SER A 115 1.80 -5.89 -17.52
N LEU A 116 0.83 -4.98 -17.69
CA LEU A 116 0.40 -4.51 -19.02
C LEU A 116 1.57 -3.96 -19.87
N ALA A 117 2.68 -3.54 -19.23
CA ALA A 117 3.90 -3.11 -19.91
C ALA A 117 4.89 -4.25 -20.25
N HIS A 118 4.61 -5.50 -19.89
CA HIS A 118 5.50 -6.64 -20.14
C HIS A 118 5.29 -7.24 -21.55
N PRO A 119 6.35 -7.60 -22.29
CA PRO A 119 6.25 -8.25 -23.60
C PRO A 119 5.87 -9.75 -23.54
N LEU A 120 5.61 -10.31 -22.36
CA LEU A 120 5.35 -11.75 -22.14
C LEU A 120 3.89 -12.00 -21.68
N PRO A 121 3.12 -12.87 -22.36
CA PRO A 121 1.70 -13.06 -22.10
C PRO A 121 1.36 -13.80 -20.78
N LEU A 122 2.39 -14.35 -20.09
CA LEU A 122 2.20 -15.16 -18.89
C LEU A 122 1.85 -14.35 -17.64
N GLY A 123 2.34 -13.12 -17.51
CA GLY A 123 2.09 -12.26 -16.33
C GLY A 123 0.67 -11.68 -16.27
N ILE A 124 0.03 -11.53 -17.44
CA ILE A 124 -1.27 -10.87 -17.60
C ILE A 124 -2.37 -11.61 -16.84
N TRP A 125 -2.37 -12.94 -16.86
CA TRP A 125 -3.40 -13.73 -16.16
C TRP A 125 -3.34 -13.58 -14.64
N ARG A 126 -2.13 -13.48 -14.08
CA ARG A 126 -1.94 -13.27 -12.63
C ARG A 126 -2.45 -11.89 -12.22
N GLU A 127 -2.18 -10.88 -13.02
CA GLU A 127 -2.69 -9.51 -12.79
C GLU A 127 -4.19 -9.41 -12.96
N LEU A 128 -4.76 -9.94 -14.05
CA LEU A 128 -6.20 -9.94 -14.26
C LEU A 128 -6.93 -10.64 -13.12
N LYS A 129 -6.36 -11.73 -12.59
CA LYS A 129 -6.90 -12.40 -11.39
C LYS A 129 -6.79 -11.51 -10.15
N ALA A 130 -5.66 -10.84 -9.93
CA ALA A 130 -5.49 -9.91 -8.80
C ALA A 130 -6.45 -8.72 -8.90
N ILE A 131 -6.59 -8.12 -10.08
CA ILE A 131 -7.53 -7.04 -10.39
C ILE A 131 -8.97 -7.52 -10.20
N ALA A 132 -9.34 -8.68 -10.71
CA ALA A 132 -10.68 -9.25 -10.52
C ALA A 132 -10.99 -9.52 -9.03
N GLN A 133 -10.01 -10.01 -8.27
CA GLN A 133 -10.16 -10.19 -6.82
C GLN A 133 -10.29 -8.85 -6.07
N LEU A 134 -9.63 -7.81 -6.55
CA LEU A 134 -9.59 -6.49 -5.92
C LEU A 134 -10.86 -5.68 -6.24
N LEU A 135 -11.31 -5.67 -7.50
CA LEU A 135 -12.52 -5.00 -7.97
C LEU A 135 -13.81 -5.77 -7.64
N GLY A 136 -13.74 -7.10 -7.58
CA GLY A 136 -14.91 -7.96 -7.42
C GLY A 136 -15.91 -7.88 -8.58
N PHE A 137 -17.07 -8.53 -8.45
CA PHE A 137 -18.18 -8.44 -9.41
C PHE A 137 -19.00 -7.15 -9.23
N ASN A 138 -18.34 -6.00 -9.19
CA ASN A 138 -19.02 -4.71 -9.10
C ASN A 138 -19.38 -4.19 -10.50
N PRO A 139 -20.53 -3.51 -10.66
CA PRO A 139 -20.90 -2.93 -11.95
C PRO A 139 -19.89 -1.86 -12.37
N PRO A 140 -19.56 -1.72 -13.67
CA PRO A 140 -18.55 -0.78 -14.16
C PRO A 140 -18.78 0.67 -13.73
N TRP A 141 -20.05 1.09 -13.65
CA TRP A 141 -20.46 2.40 -13.13
C TRP A 141 -19.92 2.68 -11.71
N LYS A 142 -20.04 1.71 -10.80
CA LYS A 142 -19.59 1.86 -9.42
C LYS A 142 -18.06 1.92 -9.32
N LEU A 143 -17.37 1.20 -10.20
CA LEU A 143 -15.91 1.31 -10.33
C LEU A 143 -15.51 2.70 -10.83
N MET A 144 -16.19 3.22 -11.86
CA MET A 144 -15.97 4.57 -12.36
C MET A 144 -16.20 5.63 -11.28
N GLN A 145 -17.29 5.52 -10.52
CA GLN A 145 -17.52 6.38 -9.36
C GLN A 145 -16.40 6.30 -8.33
N GLY A 146 -15.90 5.09 -8.04
CA GLY A 146 -14.77 4.87 -7.14
C GLY A 146 -13.52 5.62 -7.61
N PHE A 147 -13.18 5.50 -8.90
CA PHE A 147 -12.03 6.21 -9.48
C PHE A 147 -12.21 7.73 -9.47
N VAL A 148 -13.39 8.24 -9.82
CA VAL A 148 -13.68 9.68 -9.79
C VAL A 148 -13.58 10.22 -8.36
N ASN A 149 -14.19 9.55 -7.38
CA ASN A 149 -14.12 9.95 -5.97
C ASN A 149 -12.69 9.90 -5.42
N ALA A 150 -11.93 8.85 -5.75
CA ALA A 150 -10.52 8.75 -5.37
C ALA A 150 -9.70 9.87 -6.01
N GLY A 151 -9.92 10.14 -7.30
CA GLY A 151 -9.25 11.20 -8.05
C GLY A 151 -9.49 12.59 -7.46
N TYR A 152 -10.74 12.93 -7.15
CA TYR A 152 -11.05 14.21 -6.49
C TYR A 152 -10.37 14.33 -5.12
N LYS A 153 -10.39 13.29 -4.29
CA LYS A 153 -9.74 13.34 -2.97
C LYS A 153 -8.22 13.48 -3.06
N ILE A 154 -7.58 12.79 -4.00
CA ILE A 154 -6.14 12.96 -4.26
C ILE A 154 -5.87 14.39 -4.70
N TYR A 155 -6.63 14.91 -5.67
CA TYR A 155 -6.49 16.27 -6.18
C TYR A 155 -6.61 17.32 -5.06
N PHE A 156 -7.61 17.21 -4.19
CA PHE A 156 -7.75 18.14 -3.06
C PHE A 156 -6.62 17.98 -2.03
N THR A 157 -6.13 16.77 -1.82
CA THR A 157 -4.98 16.53 -0.93
C THR A 157 -3.72 17.23 -1.47
N GLU A 158 -3.44 17.08 -2.76
CA GLU A 158 -2.31 17.77 -3.42
C GLU A 158 -2.45 19.29 -3.36
N LEU A 159 -3.66 19.84 -3.56
CA LEU A 159 -3.91 21.27 -3.43
C LEU A 159 -3.60 21.78 -2.01
N ILE A 160 -4.03 21.04 -0.98
CA ILE A 160 -3.77 21.38 0.42
C ILE A 160 -2.27 21.30 0.71
N GLU A 161 -1.60 20.22 0.28
CA GLU A 161 -0.16 20.06 0.44
C GLU A 161 0.62 21.19 -0.22
N LYS A 162 0.29 21.54 -1.47
CA LYS A 162 0.95 22.64 -2.19
C LYS A 162 0.81 23.98 -1.45
N LYS A 163 -0.35 24.25 -0.87
CA LYS A 163 -0.56 25.44 -0.02
C LYS A 163 0.23 25.34 1.28
N ALA A 164 0.24 24.18 1.93
CA ALA A 164 1.03 23.95 3.15
C ALA A 164 2.53 24.14 2.91
N TYR A 165 3.07 23.62 1.79
CA TYR A 165 4.45 23.83 1.36
C TYR A 165 4.77 25.28 0.99
N TYR A 166 3.77 26.06 0.58
CA TYR A 166 3.94 27.49 0.34
C TYR A 166 4.03 28.28 1.65
N ILE A 167 3.25 27.90 2.66
CA ILE A 167 3.17 28.59 3.95
C ILE A 167 4.28 28.16 4.92
N MET A 168 4.82 26.94 4.77
CA MET A 168 5.93 26.46 5.60
C MET A 168 7.10 27.44 5.58
N ALA A 169 7.73 27.62 6.75
CA ALA A 169 8.91 28.46 6.86
C ALA A 169 9.97 28.02 5.84
N ARG A 170 10.48 29.00 5.08
CA ARG A 170 11.57 28.82 4.13
C ARG A 170 12.74 29.62 4.62
N GLU A 171 13.92 29.04 4.46
CA GLU A 171 15.15 29.80 4.61
C GLU A 171 15.18 30.89 3.53
N LEU A 172 15.25 32.16 3.96
CA LEU A 172 15.28 33.31 3.04
C LEU A 172 16.67 33.51 2.43
N THR A 173 17.70 33.04 3.13
CA THR A 173 19.13 33.20 2.84
C THR A 173 19.85 31.92 3.25
N GLU A 174 20.51 31.27 2.30
CA GLU A 174 21.22 29.99 2.53
C GLU A 174 22.21 30.11 3.70
N GLY A 175 22.05 29.28 4.74
CA GLY A 175 22.93 29.19 5.90
C GLY A 175 22.45 29.92 7.16
N GLU A 176 21.26 30.52 7.19
CA GLU A 176 20.69 31.16 8.40
C GLU A 176 19.84 30.19 9.26
N GLY A 177 19.62 28.96 8.80
CA GLY A 177 18.77 27.96 9.47
C GLY A 177 19.43 27.10 10.54
N GLU A 178 20.50 27.55 11.22
CA GLU A 178 21.10 26.88 12.39
C GLU A 178 20.57 27.41 13.73
#